data_AF-A0A5K1BR68-F1
#
_entry.id   AF-A0A5K1BR68-F1
#
_cell.length_a   1.000
_cell.length_b   1.000
_cell.length_c   1.000
_cell.angle_alpha   90.00
_cell.angle_beta   90.00
_cell.angle_gamma   90.00
#
_symmetry.space_group_name_H-M   'P 1'
#
loop_
_entity.id
_entity.type
_entity.pdbx_description
1 polymer ?
#
loop_
_entity_poly.entity_id
_entity_poly.type
_entity_poly.pdbx_seq_one_letter_code
_entity_poly.pdbx_strand_id
1 'polypeptide(L)'
;YTHSSSYEHAQQIFEAAKAAHDINTIARILLHHPYHIESLLTIADVLKFSGEHQSSADAIGKCLYALECAWHSLFNPMQGNCRLKYSHDTNKP
;
A
#
# COMPACT_ATOMS: atom_id res chain seq x y z
N TYR A 1 -5.03 14.33 -9.99
CA TYR A 1 -4.03 13.47 -9.32
C TYR A 1 -2.67 13.92 -9.79
N THR A 2 -1.95 14.71 -9.01
CA THR A 2 -0.58 15.13 -9.34
C THR A 2 0.35 14.04 -8.80
N HIS A 3 0.96 13.26 -9.70
CA HIS A 3 2.08 12.40 -9.33
C HIS A 3 3.17 13.29 -8.75
N SER A 4 3.40 13.20 -7.44
CA SER A 4 4.54 13.91 -6.85
C SER A 4 5.80 13.16 -7.26
N SER A 5 6.80 13.87 -7.75
CA SER A 5 8.11 13.28 -8.10
C SER A 5 8.73 12.52 -6.92
N SER A 6 8.41 12.95 -5.70
CA SER A 6 8.83 12.28 -4.47
C SER A 6 8.19 10.90 -4.28
N TYR A 7 6.92 10.72 -4.68
CA TYR A 7 6.26 9.42 -4.59
C TYR A 7 6.83 8.44 -5.62
N GLU A 8 7.06 8.90 -6.84
CA GLU A 8 7.69 8.07 -7.89
C GLU A 8 9.07 7.58 -7.47
N HIS A 9 9.87 8.43 -6.83
CA HIS A 9 11.17 8.04 -6.31
C HIS A 9 11.05 6.99 -5.19
N ALA A 10 10.12 7.19 -4.25
CA ALA A 10 9.85 6.21 -3.19
C ALA A 10 9.42 4.84 -3.76
N GLN A 11 8.61 4.86 -4.83
CA GLN A 11 8.21 3.66 -5.55
C GLN A 11 9.40 2.93 -6.19
N GLN A 12 10.31 3.65 -6.83
CA GLN A 12 11.50 3.05 -7.43
C GLN A 12 12.40 2.37 -6.38
N ILE A 13 12.58 3.01 -5.22
CA ILE A 13 13.33 2.43 -4.10
C ILE A 13 12.61 1.18 -3.58
N PHE A 14 11.27 1.23 -3.46
CA PHE A 14 10.47 0.09 -3.02
C PHE A 14 10.64 -1.11 -3.95
N GLU A 15 10.52 -0.92 -5.27
CA GLU A 15 10.68 -2.01 -6.24
C GLU A 15 12.08 -2.64 -6.19
N ALA A 16 13.12 -1.81 -6.07
CA ALA A 16 14.49 -2.29 -5.91
C ALA A 16 14.66 -3.11 -4.61
N ALA A 17 14.11 -2.61 -3.50
CA ALA A 17 14.15 -3.29 -2.20
C ALA A 17 13.37 -4.61 -2.21
N LYS A 18 12.20 -4.63 -2.86
CA LYS A 18 11.36 -5.81 -3.05
C LYS A 18 12.08 -6.88 -3.87
N ALA A 19 12.72 -6.51 -4.97
CA ALA A 19 13.52 -7.44 -5.77
C ALA A 19 14.71 -8.03 -4.96
N ALA A 20 15.32 -7.22 -4.10
CA ALA A 20 16.41 -7.63 -3.22
C ALA A 20 15.95 -8.36 -1.93
N HIS A 21 14.64 -8.46 -1.69
CA HIS A 21 14.06 -8.97 -0.43
C HIS A 21 14.56 -8.21 0.82
N ASP A 22 14.89 -6.93 0.69
CA ASP A 22 15.40 -6.10 1.77
C ASP A 22 14.26 -5.37 2.52
N ILE A 23 13.71 -6.05 3.53
CA ILE A 23 12.64 -5.55 4.37
C ILE A 23 13.08 -4.29 5.15
N ASN A 24 14.37 -4.15 5.50
CA ASN A 24 14.86 -2.98 6.24
C ASN A 24 14.78 -1.72 5.38
N THR A 25 15.12 -1.83 4.10
CA THR A 25 14.96 -0.72 3.17
C THR A 25 13.48 -0.36 3.00
N ILE A 26 12.58 -1.34 2.92
CA ILE A 26 11.12 -1.08 2.88
C ILE A 26 10.64 -0.36 4.15
N ALA A 27 11.12 -0.76 5.33
CA ALA A 27 10.83 -0.08 6.58
C ALA A 27 11.37 1.37 6.61
N ARG A 28 12.55 1.62 6.02
CA ARG A 28 13.11 2.97 5.88
C ARG A 28 12.28 3.88 4.99
N ILE A 29 11.65 3.34 3.93
CA ILE A 29 10.72 4.11 3.10
C ILE A 29 9.60 4.70 3.97
N LEU A 30 9.08 3.91 4.92
CA LEU A 30 8.01 4.36 5.83
C LEU A 30 8.44 5.46 6.81
N LEU A 31 9.74 5.63 7.07
CA LEU A 31 10.24 6.76 7.88
C LEU A 31 10.12 8.10 7.13
N HIS A 32 10.27 8.09 5.80
CA HIS A 32 10.18 9.28 4.96
C HIS A 32 8.80 9.46 4.32
N HIS A 33 8.12 8.36 4.03
CA HIS A 33 6.81 8.28 3.39
C HIS A 33 5.89 7.37 4.21
N PRO A 34 5.36 7.87 5.35
CA PRO A 34 4.61 7.05 6.31
C PRO A 34 3.30 6.47 5.77
N TYR A 35 2.83 6.97 4.62
CA TYR A 35 1.60 6.53 3.95
C TYR A 35 1.88 5.89 2.58
N HIS A 36 3.11 5.44 2.31
CA HIS A 36 3.42 4.69 1.10
C HIS A 36 2.75 3.31 1.15
N ILE A 37 1.74 3.11 0.29
CA ILE A 37 0.78 2.00 0.41
C ILE A 37 1.47 0.64 0.29
N GLU A 38 2.30 0.44 -0.71
CA GLU A 38 2.93 -0.88 -0.94
C GLU A 38 3.94 -1.26 0.15
N SER A 39 4.65 -0.28 0.70
CA SER A 39 5.56 -0.52 1.82
C SER A 39 4.82 -0.87 3.09
N LEU A 40 3.71 -0.18 3.38
CA LEU A 40 2.85 -0.48 4.53
C LEU A 40 2.24 -1.89 4.40
N LEU A 41 1.73 -2.27 3.22
CA LEU A 41 1.19 -3.61 2.98
C LEU A 41 2.26 -4.70 3.18
N THR A 42 3.45 -4.49 2.61
CA THR A 42 4.55 -5.46 2.75
C THR A 42 4.96 -5.63 4.20
N ILE A 43 5.09 -4.52 4.95
CA ILE A 43 5.43 -4.57 6.39
C ILE A 43 4.30 -5.19 7.21
N ALA A 44 3.04 -4.92 6.88
CA ALA A 44 1.91 -5.55 7.54
C ALA A 44 1.94 -7.09 7.41
N ASP A 45 2.25 -7.60 6.21
CA ASP A 45 2.39 -9.04 5.99
C ASP A 45 3.56 -9.62 6.78
N VAL A 46 4.73 -8.96 6.76
CA VAL A 46 5.90 -9.38 7.55
C VAL A 46 5.55 -9.44 9.04
N LEU A 47 4.95 -8.39 9.60
CA LEU A 47 4.55 -8.32 11.00
C LEU A 47 3.54 -9.42 11.36
N LYS A 48 2.59 -9.70 10.46
CA LYS A 48 1.63 -10.80 10.63
C LYS A 48 2.33 -12.15 10.71
N PHE A 49 3.30 -12.42 9.85
CA PHE A 49 4.08 -13.66 9.89
C PHE A 49 5.00 -13.75 11.11
N SER A 50 5.49 -12.61 11.62
CA SER A 50 6.30 -12.54 12.84
C SER A 50 5.48 -12.65 14.14
N GLY A 51 4.15 -12.68 14.08
CA GLY A 51 3.26 -12.75 15.25
C GLY A 51 2.89 -11.39 15.86
N GLU A 52 3.40 -10.29 15.30
CA GLU A 52 3.13 -8.91 15.74
C GLU A 52 1.80 -8.41 15.14
N HIS A 53 0.71 -9.11 15.46
CA HIS A 53 -0.60 -8.91 14.86
C HIS A 53 -1.17 -7.50 15.10
N GLN A 54 -0.90 -6.90 16.26
CA GLN A 54 -1.36 -5.54 16.56
C GLN A 54 -0.68 -4.52 15.64
N SER A 55 0.64 -4.58 15.52
CA SER A 55 1.39 -3.67 14.64
C SER A 55 1.06 -3.90 13.16
N SER A 56 0.77 -5.14 12.77
CA SER A 56 0.25 -5.47 11.43
C SER A 56 -1.09 -4.77 11.17
N ALA A 57 -2.03 -4.86 12.12
CA ALA A 57 -3.32 -4.20 12.03
C ALA A 57 -3.18 -2.66 11.95
N ASP A 58 -2.27 -2.07 12.73
CA ASP A 58 -1.99 -0.64 12.68
C ASP A 58 -1.43 -0.21 11.31
N ALA A 59 -0.55 -1.02 10.70
CA ALA A 59 -0.03 -0.76 9.36
C ALA A 59 -1.13 -0.81 8.28
N ILE A 60 -2.05 -1.79 8.37
CA ILE A 60 -3.23 -1.86 7.50
C ILE A 60 -4.16 -0.65 7.72
N GLY A 61 -4.36 -0.23 8.97
CA GLY A 61 -5.15 0.96 9.30
C GLY A 61 -4.58 2.23 8.63
N LYS A 62 -3.24 2.39 8.62
CA LYS A 62 -2.58 3.49 7.90
C LYS A 62 -2.80 3.42 6.38
N CYS A 63 -2.80 2.23 5.78
CA CYS A 63 -3.14 2.06 4.36
C CYS A 63 -4.56 2.53 4.07
N LEU A 64 -5.53 2.07 4.86
CA LEU A 64 -6.94 2.43 4.66
C LEU A 64 -7.15 3.93 4.78
N TYR A 65 -6.57 4.55 5.82
CA TYR A 65 -6.61 6.00 5.98
C TYR A 65 -6.05 6.75 4.76
N ALA A 66 -4.89 6.34 4.25
CA ALA A 66 -4.27 6.96 3.08
C ALA A 66 -5.18 6.87 1.83
N LEU A 67 -5.86 5.74 1.64
CA LEU A 67 -6.81 5.52 0.55
C LEU A 67 -8.06 6.38 0.71
N GLU A 68 -8.63 6.42 1.92
CA GLU A 68 -9.81 7.22 2.26
C GLU A 68 -9.58 8.71 1.99
N CYS A 69 -8.38 9.23 2.30
CA CYS A 69 -8.00 10.60 1.99
C CYS A 69 -7.99 10.91 0.48
N ALA A 70 -7.83 9.90 -0.38
CA ALA A 70 -7.80 10.07 -1.82
C ALA A 70 -9.18 9.85 -2.49
N TRP A 71 -10.19 9.39 -1.75
CA TRP A 71 -11.51 9.10 -2.31
C TRP A 71 -12.35 10.37 -2.50
N HIS A 72 -13.23 10.33 -3.50
CA HIS A 72 -14.27 11.34 -3.65
C HIS A 72 -15.29 11.21 -2.51
N SER A 73 -15.85 12.32 -2.02
CA SER A 73 -16.79 12.31 -0.88
C SER A 73 -18.04 11.44 -1.09
N LEU A 74 -18.43 11.24 -2.35
CA LEU A 74 -19.55 10.36 -2.74
C LEU A 74 -19.14 8.92 -3.03
N PHE A 75 -17.85 8.61 -3.02
CA PHE A 75 -17.37 7.25 -3.24
C PHE A 75 -17.60 6.42 -1.98
N ASN A 76 -18.23 5.25 -2.15
CA ASN A 76 -18.45 4.31 -1.06
C ASN A 76 -17.99 2.90 -1.50
N PRO A 77 -16.84 2.42 -1.02
CA PRO A 77 -16.33 1.09 -1.38
C PRO A 77 -17.25 -0.05 -0.92
N MET A 78 -18.09 0.17 0.09
CA MET A 78 -19.02 -0.84 0.61
C MET A 78 -20.19 -1.12 -0.33
N GLN A 79 -20.43 -0.26 -1.34
CA GLN A 79 -21.43 -0.52 -2.38
C GLN A 79 -20.99 -1.64 -3.35
N GLY A 80 -19.71 -2.03 -3.34
CA GLY A 80 -19.19 -3.12 -4.16
C GLY A 80 -19.13 -2.84 -5.67
N ASN A 81 -19.44 -1.62 -6.10
CA ASN A 81 -19.39 -1.18 -7.49
C ASN A 81 -17.96 -0.85 -7.99
N CYS A 82 -16.99 -0.81 -7.10
CA CYS A 82 -15.58 -0.52 -7.39
C CYS A 82 -14.75 -1.74 -7.81
N ARG A 83 -15.34 -2.95 -7.81
CA ARG A 83 -14.63 -4.18 -8.20
C ARG A 83 -14.54 -4.30 -9.72
N LEU A 84 -13.32 -4.41 -10.23
CA LEU A 84 -13.06 -4.73 -11.63
C LEU A 84 -13.57 -6.15 -11.94
N LYS A 85 -14.34 -6.31 -13.01
CA LYS A 85 -14.90 -7.61 -13.42
C LYS A 85 -13.82 -8.41 -14.16
N TYR A 86 -13.53 -9.62 -13.69
CA TYR A 86 -12.61 -10.58 -14.33
C TYR A 86 -13.05 -11.07 -15.72
N SER A 87 -14.28 -10.75 -16.13
CA SER A 87 -14.75 -11.00 -17.49
C SER A 87 -14.00 -10.19 -18.55
N HIS A 88 -13.35 -9.09 -18.17
CA HIS A 88 -12.49 -8.32 -19.07
C HIS A 88 -11.04 -8.82 -18.94
N ASP A 89 -10.39 -9.11 -20.08
CA ASP A 89 -9.02 -9.63 -20.10
C ASP A 89 -8.02 -8.69 -19.40
N THR A 90 -8.19 -7.39 -19.51
CA THR A 90 -7.32 -6.38 -18.87
C THR A 90 -7.38 -6.38 -17.34
N ASN A 91 -8.42 -6.97 -16.76
CA ASN A 91 -8.59 -7.08 -15.30
C ASN A 91 -8.10 -8.43 -14.76
N LYS A 92 -7.59 -9.31 -15.63
CA LYS A 92 -6.99 -10.58 -15.21
C LYS A 92 -5.55 -10.30 -14.71
N PRO A 93 -5.12 -10.97 -13.63
CA PRO A 93 -3.78 -10.80 -13.06
C PRO A 93 -2.67 -11.31 -13.98
#